data_AF-A0A835S6L8-F1
#
_entry.id   AF-A0A835S6L8-F1
#
_cell.length_a   1.000
_cell.length_b   1.000
_cell.length_c   1.000
_cell.angle_alpha   90.00
_cell.angle_beta   90.00
_cell.angle_gamma   90.00
#
_symmetry.space_group_name_H-M   'P 1'
#
loop_
_entity.id
_entity.type
_entity.pdbx_description
1 polymer ?
#
loop_
_entity_poly.entity_id
_entity_poly.type
_entity_poly.pdbx_seq_one_letter_code
_entity_poly.pdbx_strand_id
1 'polypeptide(L)'
;MRPTMAGSSSTSHPPLLLPSFKLFLLFLFTSGLAQAQRSWCIAKPSSDVATLLENINYACSQVDCGMIQRGRPCFEPDTPISHASLAMNAYYQSKGRNPWNCDFKNSGLLVVSNPSYGSCAYA
;
A
#
# COMPACT_ATOMS: atom_id res chain seq x y z
N MET A 1 30.64 -63.07 -6.18
CA MET A 1 30.75 -61.61 -6.44
C MET A 1 29.42 -61.13 -6.97
N ARG A 2 28.79 -60.21 -6.23
CA ARG A 2 27.53 -59.55 -6.57
C ARG A 2 27.81 -58.46 -7.62
N PRO A 3 27.07 -58.39 -8.72
CA PRO A 3 26.86 -57.12 -9.41
C PRO A 3 25.51 -56.52 -9.00
N THR A 4 25.58 -55.23 -8.74
CA THR A 4 24.54 -54.31 -8.27
C THR A 4 23.59 -53.91 -9.40
N MET A 5 22.36 -53.55 -9.02
CA MET A 5 21.27 -53.03 -9.85
C MET A 5 21.68 -51.80 -10.70
N ALA A 6 21.17 -51.73 -11.94
CA ALA A 6 20.97 -50.50 -12.70
C ALA A 6 19.52 -50.47 -13.20
N GLY A 7 18.80 -49.38 -12.89
CA GLY A 7 17.35 -49.26 -13.05
C GLY A 7 16.87 -48.95 -14.45
N SER A 8 15.54 -48.96 -14.61
CA SER A 8 14.81 -48.19 -15.63
C SER A 8 13.34 -48.05 -15.22
N SER A 9 12.86 -46.83 -15.37
CA SER A 9 11.61 -46.23 -14.93
C SER A 9 10.34 -46.89 -15.46
N SER A 10 9.28 -46.91 -14.65
CA SER A 10 7.88 -46.85 -15.11
C SER A 10 6.96 -46.52 -13.93
N THR A 11 7.00 -45.27 -13.46
CA THR A 11 5.92 -44.71 -12.64
C THR A 11 4.75 -44.40 -13.58
N SER A 12 3.72 -45.23 -13.48
CA SER A 12 2.44 -45.08 -14.16
C SER A 12 1.71 -43.82 -13.67
N HIS A 13 1.75 -42.77 -14.48
CA HIS A 13 0.88 -41.61 -14.28
C HIS A 13 -0.56 -41.99 -14.65
N PRO A 14 -1.58 -41.59 -13.86
CA PRO A 14 -2.97 -41.69 -14.28
C PRO A 14 -3.23 -40.80 -15.51
N PRO A 15 -4.13 -41.20 -16.42
CA PRO A 15 -4.45 -40.40 -17.58
C PRO A 15 -5.05 -39.06 -17.14
N LEU A 16 -4.46 -37.99 -17.66
CA LEU A 16 -4.98 -36.62 -17.63
C LEU A 16 -6.42 -36.61 -18.15
N LEU A 17 -7.38 -36.66 -17.23
CA LEU A 17 -8.69 -36.08 -17.49
C LEU A 17 -8.45 -34.57 -17.49
N LEU A 18 -8.32 -33.96 -18.67
CA LEU A 18 -8.34 -32.51 -18.82
C LEU A 18 -9.80 -32.04 -18.62
N PRO A 19 -10.19 -31.45 -17.48
CA PRO A 19 -11.34 -30.57 -17.50
C PRO A 19 -10.95 -29.36 -18.37
N SER A 20 -11.58 -29.28 -19.54
CA SER A 20 -11.58 -28.15 -20.48
C SER A 20 -10.88 -26.90 -19.94
N PHE A 21 -9.74 -26.52 -20.54
CA PHE A 21 -8.90 -25.35 -20.23
C PHE A 21 -9.67 -24.04 -19.96
N LYS A 22 -10.94 -23.96 -20.38
CA LYS A 22 -11.90 -22.88 -20.06
C LYS A 22 -12.24 -22.77 -18.57
N LEU A 23 -12.26 -23.86 -17.80
CA LEU A 23 -12.59 -23.82 -16.36
C LEU A 23 -11.39 -23.38 -15.51
N PHE A 24 -10.16 -23.74 -15.91
CA PHE A 24 -8.93 -23.27 -15.25
C PHE A 24 -8.71 -21.76 -15.44
N LEU A 25 -9.08 -21.21 -16.61
CA LEU A 25 -9.12 -19.77 -16.82
C LEU A 25 -10.18 -19.06 -15.96
N LEU A 26 -11.31 -19.70 -15.65
CA LEU A 26 -12.32 -19.11 -14.74
C LEU A 26 -11.86 -19.12 -13.27
N PHE A 27 -11.02 -20.07 -12.85
CA PHE A 27 -10.49 -20.16 -11.48
C PHE A 27 -9.36 -19.16 -11.17
N LEU A 28 -8.65 -18.64 -12.18
CA LEU A 28 -7.64 -17.58 -11.99
C LEU A 28 -8.26 -16.17 -11.86
N PHE A 29 -9.51 -15.99 -12.29
CA PHE A 29 -10.18 -14.68 -12.29
C PHE A 29 -10.90 -14.33 -10.97
N THR A 30 -11.07 -15.27 -10.04
CA THR A 30 -11.81 -14.99 -8.79
C THR A 30 -10.96 -14.42 -7.67
N SER A 31 -9.63 -14.34 -7.81
CA SER A 31 -8.73 -13.82 -6.76
C SER A 31 -8.63 -12.29 -6.72
N GLY A 32 -9.41 -11.58 -7.55
CA GLY A 32 -9.23 -10.16 -7.82
C GLY A 32 -10.15 -9.19 -7.07
N LEU A 33 -11.08 -9.66 -6.22
CA LEU A 33 -11.66 -8.74 -5.23
C LEU A 33 -10.62 -8.56 -4.11
N ALA A 34 -9.56 -7.81 -4.43
CA ALA A 34 -8.84 -7.07 -3.42
C ALA A 34 -9.89 -6.16 -2.79
N GLN A 35 -10.50 -6.62 -1.70
CA GLN A 35 -11.23 -5.77 -0.79
C GLN A 35 -10.26 -4.62 -0.52
N ALA A 36 -10.56 -3.44 -1.08
CA ALA A 36 -9.73 -2.27 -0.93
C ALA A 36 -9.76 -1.92 0.56
N GLN A 37 -8.86 -2.57 1.32
CA GLN A 37 -8.69 -2.32 2.73
C GLN A 37 -8.37 -0.85 2.83
N ARG A 38 -9.21 -0.12 3.55
CA ARG A 38 -9.04 1.33 3.68
C ARG A 38 -7.71 1.56 4.39
N SER A 39 -6.78 2.17 3.66
CA SER A 39 -5.44 2.48 4.12
C SER A 39 -5.21 3.98 4.04
N TRP A 40 -4.24 4.43 4.85
CA TRP A 40 -3.81 5.81 4.93
C TRP A 40 -2.30 5.87 4.77
N CYS A 41 -1.83 6.99 4.21
CA CYS A 41 -0.40 7.26 4.13
C CYS A 41 -0.02 8.28 5.21
N ILE A 42 0.84 7.91 6.15
CA ILE A 42 1.36 8.82 7.17
C ILE A 42 2.87 9.01 6.99
N ALA A 43 3.42 10.07 7.57
CA ALA A 43 4.86 10.26 7.60
C ALA A 43 5.53 9.23 8.54
N LYS A 44 6.71 8.74 8.17
CA LYS A 44 7.50 7.88 9.05
C LYS A 44 8.02 8.69 10.25
N PRO A 45 7.92 8.17 11.48
CA PRO A 45 8.46 8.84 12.67
C PRO A 45 9.98 9.07 12.64
N SER A 46 10.71 8.27 11.86
CA SER A 46 12.15 8.36 11.70
C SER A 46 12.60 9.40 10.66
N SER A 47 11.68 10.09 9.98
CA SER A 47 12.02 11.07 8.95
C SER A 47 12.44 12.40 9.55
N ASP A 48 13.49 12.99 8.98
CA ASP A 48 14.06 14.27 9.39
C ASP A 48 13.15 15.43 8.98
N VAL A 49 13.22 16.54 9.71
CA VAL A 49 12.35 17.72 9.48
C VAL A 49 12.45 18.25 8.05
N ALA A 50 13.65 18.28 7.46
CA ALA A 50 13.84 18.74 6.08
C ALA A 50 13.04 17.88 5.08
N THR A 51 13.13 16.56 5.21
CA THR A 51 12.36 15.60 4.41
C THR A 51 10.85 15.79 4.58
N LEU A 52 10.39 16.01 5.82
CA LEU A 52 8.97 16.26 6.09
C LEU A 52 8.45 17.54 5.42
N LEU A 53 9.24 18.62 5.45
CA LEU A 53 8.89 19.88 4.79
C LEU A 53 8.89 19.72 3.26
N GLU A 54 9.84 18.98 2.68
CA GLU A 54 9.83 18.63 1.25
C GLU A 54 8.56 17.86 0.89
N ASN A 55 8.14 16.89 1.71
CA ASN A 55 6.92 16.11 1.48
C ASN A 55 5.67 16.98 1.51
N ILE A 56 5.57 17.90 2.49
CA ILE A 56 4.47 18.87 2.58
C ILE A 56 4.43 19.71 1.31
N ASN A 57 5.53 20.34 0.94
CA ASN A 57 5.60 21.20 -0.25
C ASN A 57 5.23 20.44 -1.54
N TYR A 58 5.75 19.23 -1.71
CA TYR A 58 5.43 18.39 -2.87
C TYR A 58 3.94 18.02 -2.90
N ALA A 59 3.40 17.47 -1.81
CA ALA A 59 2.01 17.07 -1.76
C ALA A 59 1.07 18.26 -1.99
N CYS A 60 1.32 19.39 -1.33
CA CYS A 60 0.49 20.59 -1.44
C CYS A 60 0.62 21.30 -2.79
N SER A 61 1.66 21.01 -3.57
CA SER A 61 1.71 21.46 -4.98
C SER A 61 0.77 20.68 -5.90
N GLN A 62 0.27 19.52 -5.45
CA GLN A 62 -0.55 18.59 -6.24
C GLN A 62 -1.99 18.48 -5.73
N VAL A 63 -2.24 18.79 -4.46
CA VAL A 63 -3.55 18.73 -3.81
C VAL A 63 -3.77 19.93 -2.89
N ASP A 64 -5.04 20.19 -2.52
CA ASP A 64 -5.37 21.22 -1.54
C ASP A 64 -4.96 20.79 -0.12
N CYS A 65 -4.10 21.59 0.51
CA CYS A 65 -3.66 21.41 1.90
C CYS A 65 -4.33 22.38 2.88
N GLY A 66 -5.50 22.93 2.54
CA GLY A 66 -6.20 23.91 3.37
C GLY A 66 -6.59 23.40 4.76
N MET A 67 -6.54 22.08 5.00
CA MET A 67 -6.86 21.49 6.31
C MET A 67 -5.73 21.61 7.35
N ILE A 68 -4.47 21.73 6.91
CA ILE A 68 -3.30 21.86 7.80
C ILE A 68 -2.89 23.31 8.07
N GLN A 69 -3.64 24.28 7.56
CA GLN A 69 -3.37 25.70 7.80
C GLN A 69 -3.86 26.14 9.18
N ARG A 70 -3.26 27.21 9.72
CA ARG A 70 -3.65 27.80 11.01
C ARG A 70 -5.15 28.09 11.05
N GLY A 71 -5.79 27.73 12.16
CA GLY A 71 -7.23 27.94 12.38
C GLY A 71 -8.12 26.86 11.75
N ARG A 72 -7.54 25.76 11.26
CA ARG A 72 -8.26 24.65 10.64
C ARG A 72 -8.22 23.41 11.53
N PRO A 73 -9.15 22.44 11.36
CA PRO A 73 -9.31 21.31 12.29
C PRO A 73 -8.08 20.41 12.47
N CYS A 74 -7.16 20.41 11.50
CA CYS A 74 -5.97 19.56 11.48
C CYS A 74 -4.66 20.34 11.64
N PHE A 75 -4.73 21.59 12.13
CA PHE A 75 -3.53 22.35 12.42
C PHE A 75 -2.79 21.81 13.64
N GLU A 76 -3.52 21.42 14.68
CA GLU A 76 -2.93 20.87 15.91
C GLU A 76 -2.84 19.34 15.85
N PRO A 77 -1.69 18.73 16.23
CA PRO A 77 -0.49 19.40 16.73
C PRO A 77 0.31 20.11 15.61
N ASP A 78 0.79 21.33 15.90
CA ASP A 78 1.59 22.16 14.98
C ASP A 78 3.03 21.61 14.89
N THR A 79 3.17 20.50 14.18
CA THR A 79 4.44 19.79 14.00
C THR A 79 4.59 19.34 12.55
N PRO A 80 5.83 19.33 12.00
CA PRO A 80 6.08 18.89 10.63
C PRO A 80 5.57 17.49 10.35
N ILE A 81 5.68 16.56 11.31
CA ILE A 81 5.23 15.17 11.14
C ILE A 81 3.70 15.06 11.02
N SER A 82 2.96 15.87 11.80
CA SER A 82 1.50 15.91 11.74
C SER A 82 1.03 16.47 10.40
N HIS A 83 1.57 17.63 10.01
CA HIS A 83 1.21 18.28 8.74
C HIS A 83 1.63 17.44 7.52
N ALA A 84 2.81 16.83 7.56
CA ALA A 84 3.27 15.93 6.50
C ALA A 84 2.36 14.71 6.38
N SER A 85 1.97 14.07 7.48
CA SER A 85 1.08 12.91 7.45
C SER A 85 -0.26 13.24 6.77
N LEU A 86 -0.83 14.41 7.06
CA LEU A 86 -2.06 14.86 6.42
C LEU A 86 -1.90 15.17 4.93
N ALA A 87 -0.86 15.93 4.57
CA ALA A 87 -0.59 16.28 3.17
C ALA A 87 -0.30 15.04 2.33
N MET A 88 0.54 14.13 2.84
CA MET A 88 0.89 12.86 2.20
C MET A 88 -0.33 11.97 2.04
N ASN A 89 -1.21 11.90 3.05
CA ASN A 89 -2.46 11.16 2.95
C ASN A 89 -3.40 11.73 1.88
N ALA A 90 -3.58 13.05 1.84
CA ALA A 90 -4.42 13.71 0.84
C ALA A 90 -3.89 13.42 -0.58
N TYR A 91 -2.58 13.54 -0.79
CA TYR A 91 -1.92 13.17 -2.04
C TYR A 91 -2.16 11.69 -2.40
N TYR A 92 -1.84 10.77 -1.48
CA TYR A 92 -1.99 9.33 -1.65
C TYR A 92 -3.41 8.94 -2.11
N GLN A 93 -4.42 9.52 -1.49
CA GLN A 93 -5.82 9.26 -1.83
C GLN A 93 -6.21 9.87 -3.18
N SER A 94 -5.76 11.09 -3.49
CA SER A 94 -6.01 11.73 -4.80
C SER A 94 -5.42 10.93 -5.97
N LYS A 95 -4.35 10.15 -5.73
CA LYS A 95 -3.66 9.33 -6.73
C LYS A 95 -4.14 7.86 -6.76
N GLY A 96 -5.28 7.56 -6.13
CA GLY A 96 -5.92 6.24 -6.20
C GLY A 96 -5.40 5.21 -5.20
N ARG A 97 -4.79 5.66 -4.09
CA ARG A 97 -4.36 4.79 -2.97
C ARG A 97 -3.38 3.67 -3.35
N ASN A 98 -2.65 3.83 -4.44
CA ASN A 98 -1.63 2.86 -4.79
C ASN A 98 -0.42 2.92 -3.85
N PRO A 99 0.19 1.79 -3.46
CA PRO A 99 1.29 1.78 -2.49
C PRO A 99 2.47 2.69 -2.85
N TRP A 100 2.81 2.78 -4.15
CA TRP A 100 3.88 3.65 -4.64
C TRP A 100 3.60 5.15 -4.45
N ASN A 101 2.34 5.56 -4.31
CA ASN A 101 2.00 6.96 -4.02
C ASN A 101 2.26 7.34 -2.55
N CYS A 102 2.59 6.38 -1.69
CA CYS A 102 2.98 6.61 -0.30
C CYS A 102 4.48 6.43 -0.06
N ASP A 103 5.31 6.32 -1.12
CA ASP A 103 6.74 6.13 -0.92
C ASP A 103 7.42 7.39 -0.36
N PHE A 104 7.22 8.54 -1.01
CA PHE A 104 7.83 9.83 -0.63
C PHE A 104 9.34 9.72 -0.35
N LYS A 105 10.12 9.10 -1.24
CA LYS A 105 11.55 8.81 -1.02
C LYS A 105 11.76 7.97 0.24
N ASN A 106 10.97 6.91 0.40
CA ASN A 106 10.95 6.02 1.57
C ASN A 106 10.64 6.73 2.91
N SER A 107 9.95 7.87 2.91
CA SER A 107 9.54 8.60 4.13
C SER A 107 8.06 8.48 4.47
N GLY A 108 7.26 7.81 3.64
CA GLY A 108 5.86 7.48 3.94
C GLY A 108 5.65 6.05 4.44
N LEU A 109 4.59 5.87 5.21
CA LEU A 109 4.17 4.61 5.81
C LEU A 109 2.69 4.38 5.57
N LEU A 110 2.35 3.23 4.98
CA LEU A 110 0.96 2.79 4.88
C LEU A 110 0.50 2.22 6.22
N VAL A 111 -0.63 2.70 6.70
CA VAL A 111 -1.30 2.20 7.89
C VAL A 111 -2.73 1.79 7.56
N VAL A 112 -3.21 0.74 8.23
CA VAL A 112 -4.60 0.23 8.12
C VAL A 112 -5.47 0.66 9.30
N SER A 113 -4.85 1.19 10.35
CA SER A 113 -5.54 1.82 11.48
C SER A 113 -5.82 3.28 11.12
N ASN A 114 -7.08 3.71 11.26
CA ASN A 114 -7.48 5.08 10.96
C ASN A 114 -6.73 6.07 11.88
N PRO A 115 -5.87 6.95 11.33
CA PRO A 115 -5.08 7.89 12.13
C PRO A 115 -5.84 9.19 12.48
N SER A 116 -7.13 9.29 12.16
CA SER A 116 -7.97 10.45 12.49
C SER A 116 -8.10 10.65 14.00
N TYR A 117 -8.16 11.91 14.43
CA TYR A 117 -8.28 12.29 15.84
C TYR A 117 -9.11 13.55 15.99
N GLY A 118 -9.87 13.67 17.08
CA GLY A 118 -10.73 14.83 17.34
C GLY A 118 -11.63 15.17 16.14
N SER A 119 -11.53 16.40 15.64
CA SER A 119 -12.22 16.86 14.42
C SER A 119 -11.36 16.73 13.15
N CYS A 120 -10.14 16.21 13.26
CA CYS A 120 -9.23 16.02 12.15
C CYS A 120 -9.43 14.65 11.49
N ALA A 121 -10.04 14.64 10.31
CA ALA A 121 -10.28 13.43 9.53
C ALA A 121 -9.23 13.25 8.44
N TYR A 122 -8.60 12.08 8.40
CA TYR A 122 -7.78 11.62 7.28
C TYR A 122 -8.71 11.04 6.19
N ALA A 123 -9.45 11.92 5.52
CA ALA A 123 -10.55 11.55 4.62
C ALA A 123 -10.12 11.35 3.17
#